data_AF-A0A8T4N416-F1
#
_entry.id   AF-A0A8T4N416-F1
#
_cell.length_a   1.000
_cell.length_b   1.000
_cell.length_c   1.000
_cell.angle_alpha   90.00
_cell.angle_beta   90.00
_cell.angle_gamma   90.00
#
_symmetry.space_group_name_H-M   'P 1'
#
loop_
_entity.id
_entity.type
_entity.pdbx_description
1 polymer ?
#
loop_
_entity_poly.entity_id
_entity_poly.type
_entity_poly.pdbx_seq_one_letter_code
_entity_poly.pdbx_strand_id
1 'polypeptide(L)' 'MIAEINQPERIEKMRLHYADMFNRDYEFAQNCNHESLESVQKRYLSRGLEVFVGTTAFDSKGDKLDGFYAILTKKLS' A
#
# COMPACT_ATOMS: atom_id res chain seq x y z
N MET A 1 21.95 8.05 -6.22
CA MET A 1 21.68 6.88 -7.08
C MET A 1 21.56 5.67 -6.18
N ILE A 2 20.55 4.83 -6.16
CA ILE A 2 19.18 4.80 -6.67
C ILE A 2 18.49 3.87 -5.66
N ALA A 3 17.52 4.35 -4.89
CA ALA A 3 16.77 3.55 -3.91
C ALA A 3 15.69 2.67 -4.60
N GLU A 4 15.93 2.24 -5.84
CA GLU A 4 14.99 1.41 -6.63
C GLU A 4 15.19 -0.09 -6.39
N ILE A 5 16.37 -0.53 -5.95
CA ILE A 5 16.66 -1.97 -5.79
C ILE A 5 15.93 -2.60 -4.59
N ASN A 6 15.55 -1.82 -3.58
CA ASN A 6 14.92 -2.36 -2.37
C ASN A 6 13.37 -2.30 -2.44
N GLN A 7 12.79 -1.39 -3.22
CA GLN A 7 11.32 -1.35 -3.42
C GLN A 7 10.65 -2.68 -3.86
N PRO A 8 11.25 -3.56 -4.68
CA PRO A 8 10.65 -4.85 -5.01
C PRO A 8 10.42 -5.74 -3.78
N GLU A 9 11.29 -5.71 -2.77
CA GLU A 9 11.11 -6.53 -1.56
C GLU A 9 9.86 -6.10 -0.79
N ARG A 10 9.63 -4.79 -0.67
CA ARG A 10 8.41 -4.25 -0.08
C ARG A 10 7.17 -4.74 -0.82
N ILE A 11 7.15 -4.59 -2.15
CA ILE A 11 5.99 -4.95 -2.97
C ILE A 11 5.73 -6.44 -2.87
N GLU A 12 6.77 -7.27 -2.85
CA GLU A 12 6.62 -8.71 -2.70
C GLU A 12 6.09 -9.08 -1.31
N LYS A 13 6.58 -8.46 -0.22
CA LYS A 13 6.00 -8.66 1.13
C LYS A 13 4.53 -8.22 1.18
N MET A 14 4.20 -7.09 0.55
CA MET A 14 2.80 -6.63 0.44
C MET A 14 1.94 -7.62 -0.33
N ARG A 15 2.45 -8.17 -1.45
CA ARG A 15 1.75 -9.15 -2.26
C ARG A 15 1.50 -10.45 -1.50
N LEU A 16 2.48 -10.94 -0.74
CA LEU A 16 2.30 -12.13 0.09
C LEU A 16 1.30 -11.90 1.22
N HIS A 17 1.33 -10.73 1.88
CA HIS A 17 0.46 -10.44 3.02
C HIS A 17 -0.98 -10.11 2.60
N TYR A 18 -1.16 -9.47 1.45
CA TYR A 18 -2.46 -9.05 0.89
C TYR A 18 -2.79 -9.76 -0.42
N ALA A 19 -2.41 -11.05 -0.54
CA ALA A 19 -2.55 -11.82 -1.78
C ALA A 19 -3.97 -11.75 -2.38
N ASP A 20 -5.00 -11.82 -1.54
CA ASP A 20 -6.40 -11.72 -1.98
C ASP A 20 -6.73 -10.37 -2.63
N MET A 21 -6.12 -9.28 -2.16
CA MET A 21 -6.35 -7.95 -2.75
C MET A 21 -5.62 -7.85 -4.09
N PHE A 22 -4.37 -8.31 -4.15
CA PHE A 22 -3.62 -8.35 -5.42
C PHE A 22 -4.31 -9.25 -6.47
N ASN A 23 -4.89 -10.38 -6.06
CA ASN A 23 -5.70 -11.25 -6.92
C ASN A 23 -6.99 -10.57 -7.42
N ARG A 24 -7.43 -9.50 -6.76
CA ARG A 24 -8.56 -8.66 -7.17
C ARG A 24 -8.10 -7.41 -7.92
N ASP A 25 -6.89 -7.39 -8.46
CA ASP A 25 -6.28 -6.27 -9.21
C ASP A 25 -6.03 -5.01 -8.38
N TYR A 26 -5.85 -5.15 -7.07
CA TYR A 26 -5.34 -4.04 -6.27
C TYR A 26 -3.82 -3.93 -6.41
N GLU A 27 -3.35 -2.69 -6.46
CA GLU A 27 -1.94 -2.36 -6.51
C GLU A 27 -1.52 -1.61 -5.25
N PHE A 28 -0.31 -1.83 -4.77
CA PHE A 28 0.24 -1.07 -3.65
C PHE A 28 0.48 0.39 -4.08
N ALA A 29 -0.14 1.33 -3.35
CA ALA A 29 -0.01 2.76 -3.62
C ALA A 29 1.04 3.43 -2.71
N GLN A 30 0.90 3.30 -1.40
CA GLN A 30 1.85 3.84 -0.42
C GLN A 30 1.62 3.31 1.00
N ASN A 31 2.58 3.51 1.89
CA ASN A 31 2.34 3.43 3.33
C ASN A 31 1.84 4.80 3.85
N CYS A 32 1.11 4.80 4.96
CA CYS A 32 0.81 6.01 5.72
C CYS A 32 0.72 5.71 7.22
N ASN A 33 0.96 6.72 8.06
CA ASN A 33 0.69 6.61 9.50
C ASN A 33 -0.81 6.84 9.77
N HIS A 34 -1.23 6.61 11.02
CA HIS A 34 -2.62 6.80 11.45
C HIS A 34 -3.14 8.23 11.20
N GLU A 35 -2.34 9.25 11.51
CA GLU A 35 -2.73 10.66 11.37
C GLU A 35 -3.01 11.06 9.91
N SER A 36 -2.29 10.47 8.97
CA SER A 36 -2.47 10.76 7.54
C SER A 36 -3.51 9.87 6.86
N LEU A 37 -4.00 8.82 7.53
CA LEU A 37 -4.79 7.77 6.91
C LEU A 37 -6.05 8.30 6.21
N GLU A 38 -6.85 9.09 6.93
CA GLU A 38 -8.11 9.64 6.42
C GLU A 38 -7.86 10.54 5.20
N SER A 39 -6.85 11.41 5.28
CA SER A 39 -6.48 12.32 4.19
C SER A 39 -6.01 11.57 2.95
N VAL A 40 -5.20 10.51 3.13
CA VAL A 40 -4.70 9.69 2.03
C VAL A 40 -5.84 8.90 1.37
N GLN A 41 -6.73 8.31 2.16
CA GLN A 41 -7.89 7.58 1.66
C GLN A 41 -8.80 8.49 0.84
N LYS A 42 -9.17 9.67 1.38
CA LYS A 42 -9.99 10.66 0.66
C LYS A 42 -9.36 11.09 -0.66
N ARG A 43 -8.04 11.28 -0.69
CA ARG A 43 -7.31 11.67 -1.91
C ARG A 43 -7.34 10.61 -3.01
N TYR A 44 -7.32 9.31 -2.68
CA TYR A 44 -7.42 8.27 -3.69
C TYR A 44 -8.87 8.03 -4.12
N LEU A 45 -9.82 8.09 -3.18
CA LEU A 45 -11.25 8.04 -3.50
C LEU A 45 -11.67 9.19 -4.43
N SER A 46 -11.18 10.42 -4.20
CA SER A 46 -11.49 11.56 -5.07
C SER A 46 -10.90 11.44 -6.48
N ARG A 47 -9.92 10.55 -6.68
CA ARG A 47 -9.36 10.20 -7.99
C ARG A 47 -10.14 9.08 -8.68
N GLY A 48 -11.25 8.63 -8.11
CA GLY A 48 -12.07 7.55 -8.64
C GLY A 48 -11.46 6.15 -8.46
N LEU A 49 -10.57 5.99 -7.49
CA LEU A 49 -9.97 4.69 -7.16
C LEU A 49 -10.73 4.04 -6.01
N GLU A 50 -10.91 2.73 -6.09
CA GLU A 50 -11.26 1.92 -4.93
C GLU A 50 -10.05 1.80 -4.01
N VAL A 51 -10.26 1.92 -2.69
CA VAL A 51 -9.18 1.98 -1.70
C VAL A 51 -9.38 0.90 -0.65
N PHE A 52 -8.34 0.08 -0.46
CA PHE A 52 -8.23 -0.85 0.64
C PHE A 52 -7.12 -0.39 1.61
N VAL A 53 -7.42 -0.42 2.91
CA VAL A 53 -6.48 -0.05 3.97
C VAL A 53 -6.03 -1.31 4.68
N GLY A 54 -4.78 -1.69 4.48
CA GLY A 54 -4.09 -2.76 5.19
C GLY A 54 -3.53 -2.29 6.53
N THR A 55 -3.68 -3.11 7.57
CA THR A 55 -3.17 -2.87 8.93
C THR A 55 -1.68 -3.19 9.13
N THR A 56 -1.01 -3.71 8.10
CA THR A 56 0.41 -4.07 8.10
C THR A 56 1.10 -3.33 6.97
N ALA A 57 2.19 -2.64 7.30
CA ALA A 57 3.04 -1.99 6.32
C ALA A 57 4.47 -2.55 6.41
N PHE A 58 5.19 -2.45 5.29
CA PHE A 58 6.58 -2.86 5.17
C PHE A 58 7.41 -1.70 4.62
N ASP A 59 8.63 -1.56 5.10
CA ASP A 59 9.60 -0.58 4.62
C ASP A 59 10.22 -1.03 3.28
N SER A 60 11.18 -0.28 2.76
CA SER A 60 11.86 -0.67 1.52
C SER A 60 12.65 -1.97 1.61
N LYS A 61 13.02 -2.47 2.79
CA LYS A 61 13.77 -3.73 2.95
C LYS A 61 12.84 -4.93 3.23
N GLY A 62 11.52 -4.69 3.24
CA GLY A 62 10.55 -5.71 3.61
C GLY A 62 10.43 -5.92 5.13
N ASP A 63 11.00 -5.02 5.94
CA ASP A 63 10.84 -5.02 7.39
C ASP A 63 9.49 -4.41 7.75
N LYS A 64 8.81 -4.97 8.76
CA LYS A 64 7.49 -4.47 9.18
C LYS A 64 7.62 -3.09 9.82
N LEU A 65 6.70 -2.19 9.46
CA LEU A 65 6.57 -0.86 10.04
C LEU A 65 5.41 -0.83 11.04
N ASP A 66 5.73 -0.65 12.33
CA ASP A 66 4.73 -0.52 13.38
C ASP A 66 4.08 0.87 13.36
N GLY A 67 2.75 0.91 13.53
CA GLY A 67 1.98 2.16 13.48
C GLY A 67 1.72 2.70 12.07
N PHE A 68 2.11 1.94 11.03
CA PHE A 68 1.85 2.28 9.63
C PHE A 68 0.83 1.33 9.00
N TYR A 69 0.10 1.87 8.03
CA TYR A 69 -0.90 1.19 7.22
C TYR A 69 -0.45 1.14 5.77
N ALA A 70 -0.81 0.07 5.06
CA ALA A 70 -0.62 -0.04 3.63
C ALA A 70 -1.88 0.45 2.91
N ILE A 71 -1.72 1.30 1.91
CA ILE A 71 -2.80 1.73 1.02
C ILE A 71 -2.66 0.96 -0.27
N LEU A 72 -3.68 0.17 -0.59
CA LEU A 72 -3.82 -0.50 -1.87
C LEU A 72 -4.96 0.14 -2.64
N THR A 73 -4.80 0.31 -3.94
CA THR A 73 -5.79 0.95 -4.80
C THR A 73 -6.09 0.13 -6.04
N LYS A 74 -7.33 0.19 -6.51
CA LYS A 74 -7.77 -0.38 -7.78
C LYS A 74 -8.48 0.69 -8.61
N LYS A 75 -8.24 0.70 -9.93
CA LYS A 75 -9.02 1.54 -10.85
C LYS A 75 -10.40 0.91 -11.07
N LEU A 76 -11.45 1.70 -10.87
CA LEU A 76 -12.79 1.32 -11.31
C LEU A 76 -12.80 1.44 -12.85
N SER A 77 -12.92 0.30 -13.53
CA SER A 77 -13.02 0.22 -15.00
C SER A 77 -14.41 0.58 -15.49
#